data_AF-A0A292S8Q7-F1
#
_entry.id   AF-A0A292S8Q7-F1
#
_cell.length_a   1.000
_cell.length_b   1.000
_cell.length_c   1.000
_cell.angle_alpha   90.00
_cell.angle_beta   90.00
_cell.angle_gamma   90.00
#
_symmetry.space_group_name_H-M   'P 1'
#
loop_
_entity.id
_entity.type
_entity.pdbx_description
1 polymer ?
#
loop_
_entity_poly.entity_id
_entity_poly.type
_entity_poly.pdbx_seq_one_letter_code
_entity_poly.pdbx_strand_id
1 'polypeptide(L)'
;MNNKQGFTLGEIAITIAVVGFLAAMFLPMIKNAIPNQEQLMFKKAYYLTERSVSELVNDEDYYPEIEDDVDAKQYFGNTVKVVSQGRQYEGTTKFCELFAMRLNKASDVDCKAKTFTNGANPVGTLTAADGIVWILPVSNFANETTAEKIYLDVNGNKKPNCFYDKDKCKTPDRFTIKVYQDGRVEADGTMEIEYLNKINISKDSKAETSKVKQDLGY
;
A
#
# COMPACT_ATOMS: atom_id res chain seq x y z
N MET A 1 -9.28 -4.24 -61.74
CA MET A 1 -9.89 -5.47 -61.21
C MET A 1 -9.24 -5.75 -59.87
N ASN A 2 -9.99 -5.65 -58.76
CA ASN A 2 -9.47 -5.95 -57.42
C ASN A 2 -9.96 -7.34 -57.01
N ASN A 3 -9.12 -8.37 -57.18
CA ASN A 3 -9.35 -9.69 -56.61
C ASN A 3 -9.13 -9.62 -55.10
N LYS A 4 -10.21 -9.52 -54.32
CA LYS A 4 -10.15 -9.77 -52.88
C LYS A 4 -10.09 -11.28 -52.69
N GLN A 5 -8.89 -11.82 -52.45
CA GLN A 5 -8.72 -13.20 -52.01
C GLN A 5 -9.28 -13.33 -50.59
N GLY A 6 -10.30 -14.17 -50.42
CA GLY A 6 -10.82 -14.54 -49.11
C GLY A 6 -9.99 -15.68 -48.52
N PHE A 7 -9.75 -15.65 -47.21
CA PHE A 7 -9.05 -16.72 -46.50
C PHE A 7 -9.82 -18.03 -46.61
N THR A 8 -9.08 -19.13 -46.75
CA THR A 8 -9.68 -20.47 -46.78
C THR A 8 -10.11 -20.89 -45.37
N LEU A 9 -11.16 -21.71 -45.27
CA LEU A 9 -11.66 -22.21 -43.99
C LEU A 9 -10.58 -22.99 -43.21
N GLY A 10 -9.68 -23.66 -43.93
CA GLY A 10 -8.54 -24.39 -43.36
C GLY A 10 -7.45 -23.49 -42.78
N GLU A 11 -7.11 -22.37 -43.45
CA GLU A 11 -6.19 -21.37 -42.88
C GLU A 11 -6.76 -20.74 -41.61
N ILE A 12 -8.07 -20.45 -41.58
CA ILE A 12 -8.72 -19.93 -40.37
C ILE A 12 -8.69 -20.98 -39.25
N ALA A 13 -8.91 -22.27 -39.55
CA ALA A 13 -8.85 -23.33 -38.55
C ALA A 13 -7.43 -23.51 -37.97
N ILE A 14 -6.41 -23.54 -38.83
CA ILE A 14 -5.00 -23.67 -38.40
C ILE A 14 -4.57 -22.45 -37.59
N THR A 15 -4.91 -21.25 -38.02
CA THR A 15 -4.54 -20.01 -37.30
C THR A 15 -5.20 -19.94 -35.92
N ILE A 16 -6.48 -20.28 -35.79
CA ILE A 16 -7.15 -20.35 -34.48
C ILE A 16 -6.52 -21.42 -33.59
N ALA A 17 -6.16 -22.59 -34.14
CA ALA A 17 -5.50 -23.65 -33.38
C ALA A 17 -4.13 -23.21 -32.84
N VAL A 18 -3.32 -22.55 -33.66
CA VAL A 18 -2.00 -22.02 -33.25
C VAL A 18 -2.16 -20.92 -32.21
N VAL A 19 -3.08 -19.97 -32.42
CA VAL A 19 -3.34 -18.89 -31.45
C VAL A 19 -3.86 -19.45 -30.12
N GLY A 20 -4.76 -20.43 -30.15
CA GLY A 20 -5.30 -21.09 -28.96
C GLY A 20 -4.22 -21.82 -28.16
N PHE A 21 -3.32 -22.53 -28.84
CA PHE A 21 -2.17 -23.19 -28.22
C PHE A 21 -1.21 -22.19 -27.57
N LEU A 22 -0.84 -21.13 -28.29
CA LEU A 22 0.01 -20.06 -27.75
C LEU A 22 -0.63 -19.40 -26.53
N ALA A 23 -1.91 -19.05 -26.60
CA ALA A 23 -2.64 -18.46 -25.47
C ALA A 23 -2.65 -19.40 -24.25
N ALA A 24 -2.88 -20.70 -24.44
CA ALA A 24 -2.85 -21.69 -23.37
C ALA A 24 -1.48 -21.79 -22.68
N MET A 25 -0.39 -21.65 -23.44
CA MET A 25 0.97 -21.62 -22.88
C MET A 25 1.26 -20.31 -22.12
N PHE A 26 0.79 -19.17 -22.62
CA PHE A 26 1.07 -17.87 -22.00
C PHE A 26 0.21 -17.57 -20.76
N LEU A 27 -1.00 -18.12 -20.66
CA LEU A 27 -1.89 -17.91 -19.51
C LEU A 27 -1.24 -18.20 -18.13
N PRO A 28 -0.58 -19.35 -17.90
CA PRO A 28 0.07 -19.61 -16.61
C PRO A 28 1.28 -18.69 -16.37
N MET A 29 2.02 -18.32 -17.41
CA MET A 29 3.14 -17.38 -17.31
C MET A 29 2.66 -15.99 -16.85
N ILE A 30 1.56 -15.50 -17.41
CA ILE A 30 0.95 -14.22 -17.03
C ILE A 30 0.40 -14.27 -15.59
N LYS A 31 -0.30 -15.35 -15.21
CA LYS A 31 -0.85 -15.49 -13.85
C LYS A 31 0.22 -15.56 -12.76
N ASN A 32 1.39 -16.10 -13.06
CA ASN A 32 2.50 -16.18 -12.11
C ASN A 32 3.35 -14.90 -12.09
N ALA A 33 3.37 -14.13 -13.18
CA ALA A 33 4.16 -12.89 -13.28
C ALA A 33 3.42 -11.65 -12.77
N ILE A 34 2.08 -11.60 -12.87
CA ILE A 34 1.31 -10.45 -12.40
C ILE A 34 1.05 -10.58 -10.89
N PRO A 35 1.48 -9.61 -10.07
CA PRO A 35 1.16 -9.62 -8.63
C PRO A 35 -0.36 -9.56 -8.45
N ASN A 36 -0.86 -10.23 -7.40
CA ASN A 36 -2.28 -10.16 -7.09
C ASN A 36 -2.70 -8.70 -6.86
N GLN A 37 -3.94 -8.33 -7.20
CA GLN A 37 -4.43 -6.96 -7.12
C GLN A 37 -4.30 -6.40 -5.69
N GLU A 38 -4.62 -7.18 -4.67
CA GLU A 38 -4.50 -6.78 -3.27
C GLU A 38 -3.03 -6.49 -2.90
N GLN A 39 -2.10 -7.30 -3.40
CA GLN A 39 -0.67 -7.09 -3.22
C GLN A 39 -0.21 -5.78 -3.87
N LEU A 40 -0.65 -5.52 -5.11
CA LEU A 40 -0.31 -4.29 -5.83
C LEU A 40 -0.83 -3.06 -5.09
N MET A 41 -2.09 -3.10 -4.64
CA MET A 41 -2.74 -1.99 -3.94
C MET A 41 -2.11 -1.74 -2.57
N PHE A 42 -1.81 -2.80 -1.80
CA PHE A 42 -1.09 -2.66 -0.53
C PHE A 42 0.29 -2.02 -0.73
N LYS A 43 1.07 -2.46 -1.72
CA LYS A 43 2.38 -1.85 -2.02
C LYS A 43 2.28 -0.39 -2.35
N LYS A 44 1.30 -0.02 -3.19
CA LYS A 44 1.05 1.36 -3.54
C LYS A 44 0.77 2.19 -2.28
N ALA A 45 -0.10 1.69 -1.40
CA ALA A 45 -0.41 2.36 -0.13
C ALA A 45 0.81 2.45 0.80
N TYR A 46 1.63 1.39 0.87
CA TYR A 46 2.86 1.37 1.66
C TYR A 46 3.86 2.43 1.19
N TYR A 47 4.22 2.46 -0.08
CA TYR A 47 5.16 3.46 -0.61
C TYR A 47 4.60 4.88 -0.57
N LEU A 48 3.29 5.05 -0.75
CA LEU A 48 2.63 6.34 -0.54
C LEU A 48 2.75 6.78 0.92
N THR A 49 2.63 5.85 1.87
CA THR A 49 2.81 6.12 3.30
C THR A 49 4.24 6.50 3.60
N GLU A 50 5.24 5.71 3.17
CA GLU A 50 6.66 6.04 3.35
C GLU A 50 6.99 7.44 2.84
N ARG A 51 6.58 7.74 1.60
CA ARG A 51 6.80 9.05 1.00
C ARG A 51 6.09 10.16 1.75
N SER A 52 4.80 9.99 2.07
CA SER A 52 3.99 11.04 2.71
C SER A 52 4.46 11.30 4.15
N VAL A 53 4.84 10.24 4.88
CA VAL A 53 5.42 10.35 6.22
C VAL A 53 6.76 11.07 6.15
N SER A 54 7.64 10.68 5.24
CA SER A 54 8.95 11.34 5.07
C SER A 54 8.81 12.80 4.66
N GLU A 55 7.87 13.14 3.77
CA GLU A 55 7.59 14.53 3.42
C GLU A 55 7.05 15.31 4.64
N LEU A 56 6.09 14.76 5.38
CA LEU A 56 5.46 15.46 6.50
C LEU A 56 6.37 15.64 7.70
N VAL A 57 7.13 14.61 8.08
CA VAL A 57 7.96 14.64 9.29
C VAL A 57 9.08 15.67 9.20
N ASN A 58 9.52 15.98 7.97
CA ASN A 58 10.57 16.95 7.67
C ASN A 58 10.00 18.31 7.19
N ASP A 59 8.69 18.52 7.30
CA ASP A 59 8.04 19.76 6.86
C ASP A 59 7.95 20.75 8.02
N GLU A 60 8.87 21.71 8.08
CA GLU A 60 8.97 22.70 9.17
C GLU A 60 7.70 23.55 9.32
N ASP A 61 6.93 23.77 8.24
CA ASP A 61 5.67 24.52 8.32
C ASP A 61 4.60 23.77 9.13
N TYR A 62 4.67 22.43 9.16
CA TYR A 62 3.72 21.59 9.87
C TYR A 62 4.28 21.02 11.18
N TYR A 63 5.55 20.64 11.20
CA TYR A 63 6.25 20.03 12.33
C TYR A 63 7.58 20.76 12.55
N PRO A 64 7.55 22.01 13.06
CA PRO A 64 8.76 22.76 13.34
C PRO A 64 9.58 22.07 14.42
N GLU A 65 10.90 22.12 14.29
CA GLU A 65 11.82 21.67 15.33
C GLU A 65 11.78 22.65 16.51
N ILE A 66 11.88 22.11 17.73
CA ILE A 66 11.93 22.91 18.95
C ILE A 66 13.33 22.75 19.55
N GLU A 67 14.23 23.70 19.30
CA GLU A 67 15.63 23.61 19.72
C GLU A 67 15.85 23.98 21.21
N ASP A 68 15.03 24.88 21.75
CA ASP A 68 15.26 25.51 23.06
C ASP A 68 14.61 24.77 24.25
N ASP A 69 13.99 23.61 24.02
CA ASP A 69 13.32 22.81 25.06
C ASP A 69 13.63 21.32 24.91
N VAL A 70 14.36 20.79 25.89
CA VAL A 70 14.82 19.39 25.93
C VAL A 70 13.65 18.41 26.12
N ASP A 71 12.56 18.87 26.73
CA ASP A 71 11.35 18.06 26.96
C ASP A 71 10.30 18.23 25.86
N ALA A 72 10.57 19.09 24.86
CA ALA A 72 9.65 19.30 23.75
C ALA A 72 9.58 18.06 22.86
N LYS A 73 8.34 17.64 22.58
CA LYS A 73 8.09 16.53 21.66
C LYS A 73 8.40 16.96 20.23
N GLN A 74 9.34 16.28 19.60
CA GLN A 74 9.75 16.50 18.21
C GLN A 74 8.90 15.69 17.22
N TYR A 75 9.05 16.02 15.93
CA TYR A 75 8.45 15.30 14.81
C TYR A 75 6.93 15.17 14.96
N PHE A 76 6.33 14.01 14.72
CA PHE A 76 4.88 13.82 14.88
C PHE A 76 4.39 13.95 16.33
N GLY A 77 5.30 13.89 17.30
CA GLY A 77 5.00 14.21 18.69
C GLY A 77 4.74 15.70 18.92
N ASN A 78 5.23 16.56 18.00
CA ASN A 78 4.96 17.98 18.01
C ASN A 78 3.51 18.27 17.56
N THR A 79 2.62 18.34 18.55
CA THR A 79 1.19 18.60 18.36
C THR A 79 0.82 20.08 18.47
N VAL A 80 1.81 20.99 18.47
CA VAL A 80 1.55 22.43 18.52
C VAL A 80 0.74 22.88 17.31
N LYS A 81 0.00 23.96 17.53
CA LYS A 81 -0.89 24.55 16.54
C LYS A 81 -0.12 25.17 15.38
N VAL A 82 -0.48 24.73 14.18
CA VAL A 82 -0.02 25.31 12.92
C VAL A 82 -1.21 25.72 12.07
N VAL A 83 -1.05 26.80 11.29
CA VAL A 83 -2.12 27.32 10.43
C VAL A 83 -1.63 27.26 8.99
N SER A 84 -2.33 26.50 8.15
CA SER A 84 -2.02 26.39 6.72
C SER A 84 -3.31 26.41 5.91
N GLN A 85 -3.31 27.18 4.83
CA GLN A 85 -4.46 27.36 3.93
C GLN A 85 -5.76 27.74 4.67
N GLY A 86 -5.65 28.56 5.72
CA GLY A 86 -6.79 29.01 6.53
C GLY A 86 -7.38 27.94 7.47
N ARG A 87 -6.76 26.76 7.57
CA ARG A 87 -7.12 25.69 8.49
C ARG A 87 -6.07 25.54 9.58
N GLN A 88 -6.52 25.18 10.77
CA GLN A 88 -5.67 24.97 11.94
C GLN A 88 -5.47 23.47 12.13
N TYR A 89 -4.25 23.06 12.40
CA TYR A 89 -3.88 21.67 12.67
C TYR A 89 -3.17 21.61 14.02
N GLU A 90 -3.75 20.88 14.98
CA GLU A 90 -3.23 20.80 16.34
C GLU A 90 -3.69 19.52 17.04
N GLY A 91 -3.06 19.19 18.16
CA GLY A 91 -3.48 18.07 19.02
C GLY A 91 -3.35 16.69 18.35
N THR A 92 -4.20 15.76 18.79
CA THR A 92 -4.13 14.34 18.38
C THR A 92 -4.63 14.07 16.96
N THR A 93 -5.35 15.01 16.34
CA THR A 93 -5.84 14.86 14.96
C THR A 93 -4.86 15.41 13.93
N LYS A 94 -3.85 16.18 14.35
CA LYS A 94 -2.89 16.86 13.47
C LYS A 94 -2.31 15.93 12.40
N PHE A 95 -1.73 14.79 12.81
CA PHE A 95 -1.18 13.80 11.86
C PHE A 95 -2.25 13.29 10.88
N CYS A 96 -3.42 12.89 11.39
CA CYS A 96 -4.51 12.38 10.57
C CYS A 96 -4.95 13.38 9.49
N GLU A 97 -5.13 14.64 9.86
CA GLU A 97 -5.58 15.69 8.94
C GLU A 97 -4.50 16.04 7.91
N LEU A 98 -3.25 16.19 8.34
CA LEU A 98 -2.13 16.50 7.45
C LEU A 98 -1.82 15.35 6.49
N PHE A 99 -1.83 14.10 6.96
CA PHE A 99 -1.64 12.93 6.12
C PHE A 99 -2.79 12.75 5.13
N ALA A 100 -4.04 12.97 5.55
CA ALA A 100 -5.19 12.91 4.66
C ALA A 100 -5.12 13.92 3.50
N MET A 101 -4.40 15.03 3.63
CA MET A 101 -4.17 15.98 2.53
C MET A 101 -3.24 15.42 1.45
N ARG A 102 -2.33 14.49 1.79
CA ARG A 102 -1.42 13.84 0.84
C ARG A 102 -2.11 12.75 0.01
N LEU A 103 -3.34 12.37 0.38
CA LEU A 103 -4.12 11.35 -0.30
C LEU A 103 -5.08 11.96 -1.33
N ASN A 104 -5.22 11.28 -2.47
CA ASN A 104 -6.27 11.56 -3.45
C ASN A 104 -7.61 10.99 -2.96
N LYS A 105 -8.28 11.74 -2.09
CA LYS A 105 -9.52 11.36 -1.40
C LYS A 105 -10.76 11.44 -2.31
N ALA A 106 -11.67 10.47 -2.13
CA ALA A 106 -13.00 10.42 -2.77
C ALA A 106 -14.16 10.59 -1.77
N SER A 107 -13.84 10.83 -0.50
CA SER A 107 -14.80 11.06 0.58
C SER A 107 -14.24 12.10 1.56
N ASP A 108 -15.11 12.61 2.43
CA ASP A 108 -14.71 13.50 3.51
C ASP A 108 -13.81 12.79 4.54
N VAL A 109 -13.00 13.58 5.25
CA VAL A 109 -12.04 13.09 6.24
C VAL A 109 -12.69 13.14 7.63
N ASP A 110 -12.76 12.00 8.31
CA ASP A 110 -13.26 11.86 9.68
C ASP A 110 -12.16 11.33 10.61
N CYS A 111 -11.35 12.26 11.16
CA CYS A 111 -10.25 11.98 12.08
C CYS A 111 -10.75 11.63 13.48
N LYS A 112 -11.40 10.48 13.60
CA LYS A 112 -11.81 9.86 14.86
C LYS A 112 -11.18 8.49 14.99
N ALA A 113 -11.01 8.03 16.23
CA ALA A 113 -10.60 6.66 16.50
C ALA A 113 -11.58 5.68 15.83
N LYS A 114 -11.06 4.82 14.96
CA LYS A 114 -11.81 3.82 14.20
C LYS A 114 -11.04 2.52 14.19
N THR A 115 -11.77 1.44 13.95
CA THR A 115 -11.21 0.09 13.82
C THR A 115 -11.97 -0.67 12.77
N PHE A 116 -11.27 -1.50 12.00
CA PHE A 116 -11.94 -2.47 11.14
C PHE A 116 -12.48 -3.64 11.96
N THR A 117 -13.66 -4.12 11.58
CA THR A 117 -14.26 -5.34 12.13
C THR A 117 -14.25 -6.42 11.06
N ASN A 118 -13.57 -7.55 11.30
CA ASN A 118 -13.44 -8.63 10.32
C ASN A 118 -14.81 -9.10 9.80
N GLY A 119 -14.93 -9.22 8.48
CA GLY A 119 -16.14 -9.63 7.77
C GLY A 119 -17.20 -8.52 7.57
N ALA A 120 -17.10 -7.39 8.28
CA ALA A 120 -17.96 -6.23 8.06
C ALA A 120 -17.36 -5.28 7.02
N ASN A 121 -18.19 -4.45 6.38
CA ASN A 121 -17.70 -3.43 5.44
C ASN A 121 -16.79 -2.41 6.16
N PRO A 122 -15.72 -1.92 5.52
CA PRO A 122 -14.77 -1.01 6.13
C PRO A 122 -15.40 0.37 6.38
N VAL A 123 -15.17 0.91 7.57
CA VAL A 123 -15.50 2.29 7.93
C VAL A 123 -14.20 3.00 8.29
N GLY A 124 -13.68 3.75 7.33
CA GLY A 124 -12.39 4.44 7.45
C GLY A 124 -12.47 5.86 8.00
N THR A 125 -11.30 6.43 8.25
CA THR A 125 -11.07 7.88 8.31
C THR A 125 -11.46 8.52 6.98
N LEU A 126 -11.07 7.89 5.87
CA LEU A 126 -11.43 8.30 4.52
C LEU A 126 -11.33 7.12 3.54
N THR A 127 -11.93 7.30 2.37
CA THR A 127 -11.77 6.47 1.19
C THR A 127 -11.03 7.25 0.10
N ALA A 128 -9.97 6.66 -0.46
CA ALA A 128 -9.21 7.21 -1.57
C ALA A 128 -9.87 6.88 -2.92
N ALA A 129 -9.56 7.66 -3.95
CA ALA A 129 -10.13 7.52 -5.31
C ALA A 129 -9.78 6.20 -6.00
N ASP A 130 -8.73 5.52 -5.54
CA ASP A 130 -8.36 4.17 -5.99
C ASP A 130 -9.11 3.06 -5.25
N GLY A 131 -10.03 3.40 -4.33
CA GLY A 131 -10.87 2.48 -3.61
C GLY A 131 -10.28 1.97 -2.29
N ILE A 132 -9.08 2.40 -1.91
CA ILE A 132 -8.49 2.03 -0.62
C ILE A 132 -9.18 2.79 0.50
N VAL A 133 -9.64 2.10 1.54
CA VAL A 133 -10.18 2.70 2.75
C VAL A 133 -9.07 2.77 3.80
N TRP A 134 -8.84 3.97 4.30
CA TRP A 134 -7.76 4.28 5.25
C TRP A 134 -8.35 4.55 6.63
N ILE A 135 -7.78 3.95 7.67
CA ILE A 135 -7.91 4.41 9.05
C ILE A 135 -6.56 5.00 9.45
N LEU A 136 -6.54 6.31 9.63
CA LEU A 136 -5.38 7.05 10.09
C LEU A 136 -5.41 7.16 11.63
N PRO A 137 -4.26 7.11 12.32
CA PRO A 137 -4.20 7.23 13.76
C PRO A 137 -4.58 8.64 14.23
N VAL A 138 -5.34 8.69 15.31
CA VAL A 138 -5.57 9.90 16.11
C VAL A 138 -4.73 9.78 17.36
N SER A 139 -3.53 10.33 17.33
CA SER A 139 -2.50 10.15 18.36
C SER A 139 -1.63 11.40 18.48
N ASN A 140 -1.04 11.57 19.65
CA ASN A 140 0.01 12.57 19.91
C ASN A 140 1.42 11.97 19.79
N PHE A 141 1.56 10.76 19.24
CA PHE A 141 2.82 10.04 19.06
C PHE A 141 3.71 10.13 20.30
N ALA A 142 3.15 9.77 21.46
CA ALA A 142 3.75 10.14 22.74
C ALA A 142 5.11 9.48 23.04
N ASN A 143 5.48 8.42 22.32
CA ASN A 143 6.66 7.63 22.58
C ASN A 143 7.37 7.25 21.27
N GLU A 144 8.64 7.61 21.15
CA GLU A 144 9.48 7.38 19.96
C GLU A 144 9.65 5.91 19.58
N THR A 145 9.53 5.01 20.57
CA THR A 145 9.67 3.56 20.37
C THR A 145 8.35 2.85 20.08
N THR A 146 7.22 3.53 20.27
CA THR A 146 5.89 2.95 20.05
C THR A 146 5.31 3.48 18.75
N ALA A 147 5.12 2.59 17.77
CA ALA A 147 4.48 2.95 16.51
C ALA A 147 2.97 3.09 16.64
N GLU A 148 2.43 4.08 15.95
CA GLU A 148 1.02 4.18 15.64
C GLU A 148 0.68 3.37 14.39
N LYS A 149 -0.59 2.94 14.28
CA LYS A 149 -1.03 2.04 13.20
C LYS A 149 -1.93 2.77 12.22
N ILE A 150 -1.57 2.71 10.94
CA ILE A 150 -2.46 2.98 9.82
C ILE A 150 -3.05 1.64 9.38
N TYR A 151 -4.38 1.55 9.36
CA TYR A 151 -5.05 0.38 8.82
C TYR A 151 -5.56 0.66 7.41
N LEU A 152 -5.40 -0.31 6.54
CA LEU A 152 -5.81 -0.25 5.15
C LEU A 152 -6.81 -1.36 4.87
N ASP A 153 -7.80 -1.05 4.06
CA ASP A 153 -8.61 -2.02 3.33
C ASP A 153 -8.45 -1.71 1.84
N VAL A 154 -7.82 -2.62 1.09
CA VAL A 154 -7.30 -2.30 -0.25
C VAL A 154 -8.32 -2.52 -1.38
N ASN A 155 -9.49 -3.06 -1.06
CA ASN A 155 -10.51 -3.40 -2.05
C ASN A 155 -11.93 -2.87 -1.67
N GLY A 156 -12.06 -2.16 -0.54
CA GLY A 156 -13.26 -1.47 -0.12
C GLY A 156 -14.31 -2.44 0.40
N ASN A 157 -15.56 -2.32 -0.05
CA ASN A 157 -16.64 -3.21 0.45
C ASN A 157 -16.55 -4.65 -0.10
N LYS A 158 -15.53 -4.97 -0.91
CA LYS A 158 -15.38 -6.31 -1.47
C LYS A 158 -14.91 -7.27 -0.39
N LYS A 159 -15.33 -8.52 -0.50
CA LYS A 159 -14.87 -9.59 0.41
C LYS A 159 -13.39 -9.90 0.12
N PRO A 160 -12.64 -10.42 1.11
CA PRO A 160 -13.13 -10.98 2.38
C PRO A 160 -13.25 -10.04 3.60
N ASN A 161 -12.82 -8.79 3.53
CA ASN A 161 -12.87 -7.81 4.62
C ASN A 161 -12.17 -8.31 5.90
N CYS A 162 -10.95 -8.83 5.80
CA CYS A 162 -10.24 -9.39 6.94
C CYS A 162 -8.73 -9.17 6.90
N PHE A 163 -8.15 -9.09 8.10
CA PHE A 163 -6.70 -9.22 8.30
C PHE A 163 -6.26 -10.67 8.15
N TYR A 164 -4.98 -10.87 7.86
CA TYR A 164 -4.40 -12.21 7.74
C TYR A 164 -4.66 -13.04 8.99
N ASP A 165 -5.19 -14.24 8.76
CA ASP A 165 -5.30 -15.29 9.76
C ASP A 165 -5.07 -16.61 9.03
N LYS A 166 -4.15 -17.43 9.55
CA LYS A 166 -3.71 -18.68 8.92
C LYS A 166 -4.87 -19.64 8.62
N ASP A 167 -5.91 -19.61 9.45
CA ASP A 167 -7.02 -20.54 9.40
C ASP A 167 -8.28 -19.88 8.84
N LYS A 168 -8.52 -18.60 9.16
CA LYS A 168 -9.75 -17.87 8.84
C LYS A 168 -9.65 -16.99 7.59
N CYS A 169 -8.47 -16.44 7.28
CA CYS A 169 -8.29 -15.43 6.22
C CYS A 169 -6.88 -15.49 5.61
N LYS A 170 -6.67 -16.44 4.70
CA LYS A 170 -5.38 -16.64 4.02
C LYS A 170 -5.07 -15.61 2.94
N THR A 171 -6.11 -15.00 2.37
CA THR A 171 -6.04 -13.99 1.31
C THR A 171 -6.66 -12.69 1.81
N PRO A 172 -6.01 -11.98 2.73
CA PRO A 172 -6.56 -10.77 3.32
C PRO A 172 -6.60 -9.62 2.31
N ASP A 173 -7.49 -8.68 2.59
CA ASP A 173 -7.57 -7.37 1.95
C ASP A 173 -7.32 -6.24 2.97
N ARG A 174 -7.14 -6.58 4.25
CA ARG A 174 -6.78 -5.61 5.29
C ARG A 174 -5.37 -5.78 5.77
N PHE A 175 -4.69 -4.65 5.89
CA PHE A 175 -3.27 -4.60 6.23
C PHE A 175 -2.98 -3.49 7.24
N THR A 176 -1.85 -3.62 7.91
CA THR A 176 -1.38 -2.62 8.87
C THR A 176 -0.03 -2.06 8.46
N ILE A 177 0.11 -0.74 8.53
CA ILE A 177 1.39 -0.03 8.41
C ILE A 177 1.66 0.65 9.74
N LYS A 178 2.88 0.51 10.24
CA LYS A 178 3.37 1.16 11.46
C LYS A 178 4.07 2.46 11.09
N VAL A 179 3.77 3.52 11.83
CA VAL A 179 4.40 4.84 11.71
C VAL A 179 4.90 5.24 13.09
N TYR A 180 6.19 5.52 13.21
CA TYR A 180 6.81 6.00 14.44
C TYR A 180 6.80 7.52 14.51
N GLN A 181 7.02 8.04 15.71
CA GLN A 181 7.08 9.48 15.96
C GLN A 181 8.10 10.19 15.06
N ASP A 182 9.26 9.58 14.85
CA ASP A 182 10.40 10.08 14.06
C ASP A 182 10.23 9.88 12.54
N GLY A 183 9.07 9.42 12.08
CA GLY A 183 8.81 9.21 10.66
C GLY A 183 9.34 7.89 10.10
N ARG A 184 9.87 6.98 10.93
CA ARG A 184 10.08 5.59 10.48
C ARG A 184 8.75 4.94 10.12
N VAL A 185 8.77 4.16 9.03
CA VAL A 185 7.61 3.40 8.55
C VAL A 185 8.01 1.94 8.43
N GLU A 186 7.16 1.05 8.95
CA GLU A 186 7.42 -0.38 8.96
C GLU A 186 6.14 -1.17 8.66
N ALA A 187 6.31 -2.40 8.16
CA ALA A 187 5.25 -3.39 8.12
C ALA A 187 5.80 -4.73 8.64
N ASP A 188 5.15 -5.30 9.65
CA ASP A 188 5.61 -6.51 10.34
C ASP A 188 4.64 -7.69 10.22
N GLY A 189 3.48 -7.48 9.59
CA GLY A 189 2.51 -8.55 9.34
C GLY A 189 3.02 -9.55 8.30
N THR A 190 2.61 -10.82 8.44
CA THR A 190 3.10 -11.92 7.60
C THR A 190 2.87 -11.67 6.11
N MET A 191 1.64 -11.27 5.74
CA MET A 191 1.29 -11.01 4.35
C MET A 191 1.87 -9.69 3.87
N GLU A 192 1.97 -8.69 4.73
CA GLU A 192 2.59 -7.40 4.42
C GLU A 192 4.07 -7.60 4.04
N ILE A 193 4.82 -8.33 4.84
CA ILE A 193 6.22 -8.70 4.57
C ILE A 193 6.31 -9.54 3.30
N GLU A 194 5.46 -10.55 3.13
CA GLU A 194 5.43 -11.39 1.92
C GLU A 194 5.19 -10.54 0.67
N TYR A 195 4.23 -9.62 0.75
CA TYR A 195 3.89 -8.73 -0.35
C TYR A 195 5.07 -7.83 -0.67
N LEU A 196 5.63 -7.10 0.29
CA LEU A 196 6.78 -6.22 0.07
C LEU A 196 8.01 -6.95 -0.50
N ASN A 197 8.31 -8.16 0.01
CA ASN A 197 9.47 -8.93 -0.44
C ASN A 197 9.37 -9.46 -1.88
N LYS A 198 8.18 -9.83 -2.36
CA LYS A 198 7.96 -10.41 -3.70
C LYS A 198 8.29 -9.51 -4.91
N ILE A 199 8.76 -8.26 -4.70
CA ILE A 199 9.28 -7.39 -5.78
C ILE A 199 10.70 -6.90 -5.45
N ASN A 200 11.47 -7.61 -4.61
CA ASN A 200 12.93 -7.45 -4.68
C ASN A 200 13.47 -8.18 -5.92
N ILE A 201 13.11 -7.69 -7.10
CA ILE A 201 13.61 -8.18 -8.41
C ILE A 201 15.15 -8.19 -8.41
N SER A 202 15.78 -7.29 -7.67
CA SER A 202 17.25 -7.23 -7.50
C SER A 202 17.83 -8.36 -6.61
N LYS A 203 17.08 -8.89 -5.63
CA LYS A 203 17.50 -10.04 -4.82
C LYS A 203 17.21 -11.35 -5.53
N ASP A 204 16.05 -11.44 -6.19
CA ASP A 204 15.67 -12.65 -6.92
C ASP A 204 16.53 -12.85 -8.17
N SER A 205 16.85 -11.79 -8.92
CA SER A 205 17.83 -11.87 -10.02
C SER A 205 19.24 -12.24 -9.54
N LYS A 206 19.70 -11.72 -8.40
CA LYS A 206 21.00 -12.09 -7.81
C LYS A 206 21.01 -13.54 -7.30
N ALA A 207 19.89 -14.02 -6.75
CA ALA A 207 19.75 -15.40 -6.27
C ALA A 207 19.69 -16.39 -7.44
N GLU A 208 18.98 -16.06 -8.52
CA GLU A 208 18.96 -16.85 -9.76
C GLU A 208 20.33 -16.85 -10.44
N THR A 209 20.99 -15.69 -10.54
CA THR A 209 22.35 -15.59 -11.11
C THR A 209 23.37 -16.38 -10.29
N SER A 210 23.23 -16.40 -8.96
CA SER A 210 24.13 -17.16 -8.07
C SER A 210 23.90 -18.66 -8.19
N LYS A 211 22.64 -19.11 -8.29
CA LYS A 211 22.31 -20.52 -8.54
C LYS A 211 22.81 -20.99 -9.90
N VAL A 212 22.61 -20.19 -10.96
CA VAL A 212 23.10 -20.51 -12.30
C VAL A 212 24.64 -20.60 -12.33
N LYS A 213 25.35 -19.74 -11.59
CA LYS A 213 26.82 -19.84 -11.46
C LYS A 213 27.26 -21.12 -10.73
N GLN A 214 26.57 -21.49 -9.66
CA GLN A 214 26.84 -22.74 -8.94
C GLN A 214 26.57 -23.99 -9.80
N ASP A 215 25.48 -23.99 -10.55
CA ASP A 215 25.11 -25.12 -11.43
C ASP A 215 26.03 -25.24 -12.66
N LEU A 216 26.67 -24.13 -13.07
CA LEU A 216 27.65 -24.06 -14.16
C LEU A 216 29.12 -24.20 -13.70
N GLY A 217 29.38 -24.36 -12.39
CA GLY A 217 30.72 -24.59 -11.86
C GLY A 217 31.68 -23.40 -11.93
N TYR A 218 31.18 -22.17 -11.80
CA TYR A 218 31.98 -20.96 -11.61
C TYR A 218 31.98 -20.47 -10.16
#